data_AF-A0A6G1U5U7-F1
#
_entry.id   AF-A0A6G1U5U7-F1
#
_cell.length_a   1.000
_cell.length_b   1.000
_cell.length_c   1.000
_cell.angle_alpha   90.00
_cell.angle_beta   90.00
_cell.angle_gamma   90.00
#
_symmetry.space_group_name_H-M   'P 1'
#
loop_
_entity.id
_entity.type
_entity.pdbx_description
1 polymer ?
#
loop_
_entity_poly.entity_id
_entity_poly.type
_entity_poly.pdbx_seq_one_letter_code
_entity_poly.pdbx_strand_id
1 'polypeptide(L)'
;MKKKIKLVGWSILGILLIAVATLLLARFVFNKQVEAYLCNSLKNEMVEKLKDAGKYVPDTTSYHFAYQKDSVQSQKIREYFKLDTVVSSTMPTWDKAISLARFVAENIPHANQKINPKRRNAIDLWKYTRSIEPAFNCRLHSILLHELLLSEGIVNRFVTCHPADSEDSDCHVVNLVWLPELQKWAMLDSDMNAWAEDEKGTPLSLAEMRERYIDGREIVYRPLLNSDNDFVYYRAYWAKNLYRFDTWETTGYGREDNNPAYRNKNRHIVLVPSGFKGFELPDHSVLTTDASRFWAAPQN
;
A
#
# COMPACT_ATOMS: atom_id res chain seq x y z
N MET A 1 41.42 40.00 28.47
CA MET A 1 40.66 38.73 28.30
C MET A 1 39.16 38.84 28.59
N LYS A 2 38.71 39.36 29.74
CA LYS A 2 37.28 39.38 30.12
C LYS A 2 36.29 40.03 29.11
N LYS A 3 36.67 41.14 28.43
CA LYS A 3 35.82 41.79 27.41
C LYS A 3 35.63 40.95 26.14
N LYS A 4 36.68 40.27 25.66
CA LYS A 4 36.60 39.40 24.47
C LYS A 4 35.72 38.17 24.73
N ILE A 5 35.81 37.59 25.93
CA ILE A 5 34.98 36.45 26.36
C ILE A 5 33.49 36.84 26.43
N LYS A 6 33.16 38.03 26.95
CA LYS A 6 31.77 38.53 26.96
C LYS A 6 31.21 38.76 25.55
N LEU A 7 32.02 39.29 24.64
CA LEU A 7 31.61 39.53 23.25
C LEU A 7 31.28 38.21 22.54
N VAL A 8 32.16 37.20 22.67
CA VAL A 8 31.92 35.86 22.13
C VAL A 8 30.66 35.23 22.74
N GLY A 9 30.45 35.37 24.05
CA GLY A 9 29.24 34.88 24.72
C GLY A 9 27.95 35.51 24.18
N TRP A 10 27.95 36.82 23.91
CA TRP A 10 26.79 37.51 23.32
C TRP A 10 26.56 37.11 21.87
N SER A 11 27.62 36.89 21.08
CA SER A 11 27.50 36.36 19.73
C SER A 11 26.90 34.95 19.72
N ILE A 12 27.37 34.06 20.60
CA ILE A 12 26.81 32.70 20.74
C ILE A 12 25.34 32.76 21.16
N LEU A 13 24.99 33.61 22.15
CA LEU A 13 23.61 33.77 22.60
C LEU A 13 22.71 34.32 21.48
N GLY A 14 23.20 35.28 20.69
CA GLY A 14 22.47 35.82 19.54
C GLY A 14 22.21 34.76 18.46
N ILE A 15 23.22 33.96 18.12
CA ILE A 15 23.07 32.84 17.17
C ILE A 15 22.05 31.82 17.71
N LEU A 16 22.13 31.48 19.01
CA LEU A 16 21.21 30.55 19.64
C LEU A 16 19.76 31.07 19.59
N LEU A 17 19.55 32.36 19.89
CA LEU A 17 18.23 32.98 19.82
C LEU A 17 17.67 32.98 18.39
N ILE A 18 18.50 33.28 17.39
CA ILE A 18 18.12 33.20 15.99
C ILE A 18 17.74 31.76 15.61
N ALA A 19 18.55 30.77 15.99
CA ALA A 19 18.27 29.37 15.70
C ALA A 19 16.95 28.89 16.34
N VAL A 20 16.70 29.26 17.60
CA VAL A 20 15.43 28.96 18.28
C VAL A 20 14.25 29.65 17.58
N ALA A 21 14.39 30.93 17.24
CA ALA A 21 13.34 31.66 16.52
C ALA A 21 13.05 31.03 15.15
N THR A 22 14.08 30.64 14.40
CA THR A 22 13.93 29.93 13.12
C THR A 22 13.22 28.58 13.31
N LEU A 23 13.58 27.79 14.31
CA LEU A 23 12.91 26.51 14.60
C LEU A 23 11.44 26.71 14.98
N LEU A 24 11.12 27.75 15.76
CA LEU A 24 9.75 28.08 16.10
C LEU A 24 8.96 28.54 14.88
N LEU A 25 9.54 29.38 14.02
CA LEU A 25 8.92 29.79 12.76
C LEU A 25 8.69 28.59 11.83
N ALA A 26 9.69 27.72 11.68
CA ALA A 26 9.56 26.49 10.90
C ALA A 26 8.43 25.60 11.42
N ARG A 27 8.34 25.42 12.75
CA ARG A 27 7.35 24.53 13.39
C ARG A 27 5.94 25.10 13.42
N PHE A 28 5.77 26.40 13.62
CA PHE A 28 4.46 26.99 13.89
C PHE A 28 3.93 27.88 12.77
N VAL A 29 4.81 28.47 11.95
CA VAL A 29 4.42 29.38 10.86
C VAL A 29 4.56 28.71 9.50
N PHE A 30 5.67 28.02 9.26
CA PHE A 30 6.01 27.42 7.97
C PHE A 30 5.89 25.88 7.97
N ASN A 31 5.11 25.31 8.89
CA ASN A 31 5.07 23.86 9.10
C ASN A 31 4.73 23.10 7.81
N LYS A 32 3.69 23.54 7.10
CA LYS A 32 3.27 22.91 5.83
C LYS A 32 4.32 23.02 4.74
N GLN A 33 5.02 24.16 4.64
CA GLN A 33 6.08 24.36 3.66
C GLN A 33 7.29 23.48 3.98
N VAL A 34 7.64 23.35 5.26
CA VAL A 34 8.73 22.48 5.72
C VAL A 34 8.39 21.01 5.47
N GLU A 35 7.18 20.58 5.83
CA GLU A 35 6.68 19.23 5.56
C GLU A 35 6.71 18.92 4.06
N ALA A 36 6.20 19.83 3.24
CA ALA A 36 6.21 19.66 1.80
C ALA A 36 7.62 19.61 1.21
N TYR A 37 8.55 20.42 1.72
CA TYR A 37 9.95 20.38 1.32
C TYR A 37 10.59 19.03 1.68
N LEU A 38 10.41 18.55 2.90
CA LEU A 38 10.95 17.26 3.36
C LEU A 38 10.37 16.08 2.57
N CYS A 39 9.05 16.05 2.37
CA CYS A 39 8.40 15.02 1.57
C CYS A 39 8.87 15.03 0.11
N ASN A 40 9.00 16.21 -0.50
CA ASN A 40 9.51 16.30 -1.87
C ASN A 40 10.98 15.88 -1.97
N SER A 41 11.81 16.23 -0.99
CA SER A 41 13.21 15.75 -0.92
C SER A 41 13.27 14.23 -0.81
N LEU A 42 12.49 13.64 0.11
CA LEU A 42 12.41 12.19 0.28
C LEU A 42 11.90 11.52 -1.00
N LYS A 43 10.82 12.03 -1.59
CA LYS A 43 10.28 11.54 -2.87
C LYS A 43 11.35 11.50 -3.94
N ASN A 44 12.11 12.59 -4.11
CA ASN A 44 13.14 12.66 -5.13
C ASN A 44 14.27 11.65 -4.86
N GLU A 45 14.73 11.52 -3.62
CA GLU A 45 15.72 10.51 -3.24
C GLU A 45 15.23 9.09 -3.56
N MET A 46 13.99 8.75 -3.21
CA MET A 46 13.43 7.44 -3.50
C MET A 46 13.25 7.20 -5.00
N VAL A 47 12.86 8.22 -5.76
CA VAL A 47 12.79 8.14 -7.23
C VAL A 47 14.15 7.85 -7.85
N GLU A 48 15.24 8.46 -7.36
CA GLU A 48 16.58 8.13 -7.84
C GLU A 48 16.94 6.67 -7.51
N LYS A 49 16.60 6.15 -6.32
CA LYS A 49 16.76 4.72 -6.00
C LYS A 49 15.96 3.81 -6.95
N LEU A 50 14.75 4.23 -7.36
CA LEU A 50 13.93 3.50 -8.31
C LEU A 50 14.52 3.48 -9.73
N LYS A 51 15.21 4.56 -10.14
CA LYS A 51 15.92 4.68 -11.43
C LYS A 51 17.22 3.89 -11.46
N ASP A 52 17.95 3.90 -10.35
CA ASP A 52 19.21 3.17 -10.18
C ASP A 52 19.00 1.66 -10.00
N ALA A 53 17.78 1.24 -9.63
CA ALA A 53 17.40 -0.16 -9.57
C ALA A 53 17.58 -0.84 -10.94
N GLY A 54 18.06 -2.09 -10.94
CA GLY A 54 18.09 -2.87 -12.17
C GLY A 54 16.70 -3.05 -12.75
N LYS A 55 16.62 -3.13 -14.08
CA LYS A 55 15.34 -3.36 -14.77
C LYS A 55 14.77 -4.72 -14.37
N TYR A 56 13.45 -4.83 -14.39
CA TYR A 56 12.81 -6.14 -14.44
C TYR A 56 13.17 -6.83 -15.75
N VAL A 57 13.54 -8.10 -15.68
CA VAL A 57 13.96 -8.91 -16.82
C VAL A 57 13.32 -10.29 -16.74
N PRO A 58 12.95 -10.89 -17.89
CA PRO A 58 12.45 -12.25 -17.89
C PRO A 58 13.42 -13.22 -17.20
N ASP A 59 12.86 -14.17 -16.46
CA ASP A 59 13.59 -15.26 -15.82
C ASP A 59 12.90 -16.61 -16.07
N THR A 60 13.43 -17.68 -15.48
CA THR A 60 12.91 -19.04 -15.63
C THR A 60 12.12 -19.54 -14.41
N THR A 61 11.87 -18.68 -13.42
CA THR A 61 11.21 -19.07 -12.16
C THR A 61 9.76 -19.51 -12.40
N SER A 62 9.45 -20.77 -12.13
CA SER A 62 8.10 -21.30 -12.36
C SER A 62 7.16 -21.03 -11.17
N TYR A 63 6.05 -20.35 -11.44
CA TYR A 63 4.92 -20.17 -10.52
C TYR A 63 3.66 -19.80 -11.32
N HIS A 64 2.49 -20.00 -10.73
CA HIS A 64 1.24 -19.49 -11.29
C HIS A 64 0.36 -18.92 -10.18
N PHE A 65 -0.23 -17.75 -10.39
CA PHE A 65 -1.19 -17.23 -9.43
C PHE A 65 -2.48 -18.04 -9.47
N ALA A 66 -2.99 -18.42 -8.31
CA ALA A 66 -4.23 -19.18 -8.16
C ALA A 66 -5.20 -18.44 -7.24
N TYR A 67 -6.46 -18.36 -7.65
CA TYR A 67 -7.53 -17.68 -6.90
C TYR A 67 -8.56 -18.71 -6.46
N GLN A 68 -8.56 -19.04 -5.17
CA GLN A 68 -9.51 -19.99 -4.60
C GLN A 68 -10.87 -19.32 -4.45
N LYS A 69 -11.88 -19.92 -5.10
CA LYS A 69 -13.28 -19.54 -4.97
C LYS A 69 -13.91 -20.37 -3.84
N ASP A 70 -14.84 -19.74 -3.12
CA ASP A 70 -15.69 -20.39 -2.13
C ASP A 70 -17.03 -19.67 -2.12
N SER A 71 -18.04 -20.27 -2.77
CA SER A 71 -19.36 -19.66 -2.88
C SER A 71 -20.11 -19.58 -1.55
N VAL A 72 -19.83 -20.52 -0.63
CA VAL A 72 -20.47 -20.54 0.70
C VAL A 72 -19.92 -19.38 1.53
N GLN A 73 -18.60 -19.22 1.55
CA GLN A 73 -17.96 -18.11 2.27
C GLN A 73 -18.29 -16.76 1.61
N SER A 74 -18.35 -16.69 0.28
CA SER A 74 -18.85 -15.51 -0.45
C SER A 74 -20.23 -15.11 0.03
N GLN A 75 -21.21 -16.02 -0.01
CA GLN A 75 -22.59 -15.72 0.40
C GLN A 75 -22.64 -15.26 1.86
N LYS A 76 -21.92 -15.94 2.75
CA LYS A 76 -21.85 -15.59 4.17
C LYS A 76 -21.34 -14.16 4.40
N ILE A 77 -20.30 -13.74 3.67
CA ILE A 77 -19.77 -12.38 3.76
C ILE A 77 -20.79 -11.37 3.23
N ARG A 78 -21.38 -11.62 2.06
CA ARG A 78 -22.40 -10.75 1.47
C ARG A 78 -23.57 -10.51 2.43
N GLU A 79 -24.07 -11.57 3.05
CA GLU A 79 -25.17 -11.51 4.03
C GLU A 79 -24.76 -10.79 5.32
N TYR A 80 -23.57 -11.09 5.86
CA TYR A 80 -23.11 -10.51 7.12
C TYR A 80 -22.88 -8.99 7.03
N PHE A 81 -22.31 -8.54 5.91
CA PHE A 81 -22.02 -7.11 5.67
C PHE A 81 -23.15 -6.38 4.95
N LYS A 82 -24.20 -7.09 4.50
CA LYS A 82 -25.30 -6.54 3.67
C LYS A 82 -24.76 -5.81 2.45
N LEU A 83 -23.89 -6.47 1.68
CA LEU A 83 -23.20 -5.83 0.56
C LEU A 83 -24.14 -5.37 -0.55
N ASP A 84 -25.36 -5.90 -0.61
CA ASP A 84 -26.43 -5.42 -1.48
C ASP A 84 -26.85 -3.97 -1.20
N THR A 85 -26.53 -3.42 -0.03
CA THR A 85 -26.72 -1.99 0.28
C THR A 85 -25.54 -1.11 -0.11
N VAL A 86 -24.38 -1.72 -0.45
CA VAL A 86 -23.13 -1.02 -0.78
C VAL A 86 -22.85 -1.05 -2.28
N VAL A 87 -23.18 -2.17 -2.92
CA VAL A 87 -22.96 -2.41 -4.34
C VAL A 87 -24.20 -3.00 -5.00
N SER A 88 -24.34 -2.78 -6.31
CA SER A 88 -25.37 -3.44 -7.13
C SER A 88 -24.74 -4.27 -8.23
N SER A 89 -25.46 -5.29 -8.71
CA SER A 89 -24.95 -6.18 -9.77
C SER A 89 -24.63 -5.46 -11.07
N THR A 90 -25.30 -4.34 -11.36
CA THR A 90 -25.15 -3.53 -12.59
C THR A 90 -23.98 -2.56 -12.57
N MET A 91 -23.34 -2.33 -11.41
CA MET A 91 -22.16 -1.47 -11.33
C MET A 91 -20.96 -2.08 -12.08
N PRO A 92 -20.17 -1.26 -12.80
CA PRO A 92 -18.86 -1.65 -13.32
C PRO A 92 -17.94 -2.20 -12.22
N THR A 93 -17.00 -3.08 -12.58
CA THR A 93 -16.09 -3.73 -11.61
C THR A 93 -15.33 -2.71 -10.75
N TRP A 94 -14.84 -1.63 -11.37
CA TRP A 94 -14.09 -0.59 -10.65
C TRP A 94 -14.94 0.18 -9.65
N ASP A 95 -16.17 0.54 -10.02
CA ASP A 95 -17.08 1.26 -9.12
C ASP A 95 -17.49 0.40 -7.92
N LYS A 96 -17.72 -0.91 -8.13
CA LYS A 96 -17.93 -1.86 -7.03
C LYS A 96 -16.73 -1.89 -6.09
N ALA A 97 -15.52 -1.98 -6.65
CA ALA A 97 -14.30 -2.01 -5.86
C ALA A 97 -14.12 -0.75 -5.02
N ILE A 98 -14.31 0.44 -5.62
CA ILE A 98 -14.26 1.72 -4.89
C ILE A 98 -15.32 1.77 -3.78
N SER A 99 -16.57 1.37 -4.04
CA SER A 99 -17.62 1.38 -3.02
C SER A 99 -17.28 0.47 -1.83
N LEU A 100 -16.72 -0.71 -2.07
CA LEU A 100 -16.27 -1.61 -1.02
C LEU A 100 -15.06 -1.05 -0.24
N ALA A 101 -14.10 -0.42 -0.93
CA ALA A 101 -12.97 0.22 -0.28
C ALA A 101 -13.40 1.43 0.56
N ARG A 102 -14.35 2.24 0.06
CA ARG A 102 -14.98 3.32 0.82
C ARG A 102 -15.67 2.78 2.07
N PHE A 103 -16.47 1.72 1.94
CA PHE A 103 -17.11 1.08 3.08
C PHE A 103 -16.09 0.68 4.16
N VAL A 104 -14.94 0.10 3.77
CA VAL A 104 -13.88 -0.23 4.72
C VAL A 104 -13.28 1.03 5.35
N ALA A 105 -12.86 2.00 4.52
CA ALA A 105 -12.23 3.25 4.91
C ALA A 105 -13.10 4.10 5.87
N GLU A 106 -14.40 4.20 5.61
CA GLU A 106 -15.35 4.96 6.44
C GLU A 106 -15.53 4.36 7.83
N ASN A 107 -15.39 3.04 7.94
CA ASN A 107 -15.70 2.31 9.17
C ASN A 107 -14.46 1.97 10.00
N ILE A 108 -13.27 2.00 9.40
CA ILE A 108 -12.05 1.52 10.04
C ILE A 108 -10.90 2.52 9.85
N PRO A 109 -10.53 3.31 10.88
CA PRO A 109 -9.37 4.18 10.80
C PRO A 109 -8.05 3.39 10.77
N HIS A 110 -6.99 4.04 10.29
CA HIS A 110 -5.63 3.52 10.35
C HIS A 110 -5.04 3.58 11.76
N ALA A 111 -4.43 2.49 12.24
CA ALA A 111 -3.48 2.45 13.35
C ALA A 111 -2.69 1.12 13.38
N ASN A 112 -1.52 1.12 14.02
CA ASN A 112 -0.81 -0.12 14.31
C ASN A 112 -1.37 -0.85 15.53
N GLN A 113 -1.60 -2.16 15.41
CA GLN A 113 -2.25 -2.95 16.46
C GLN A 113 -1.34 -3.14 17.67
N LYS A 114 -1.88 -2.94 18.88
CA LYS A 114 -1.19 -3.33 20.12
C LYS A 114 -1.46 -4.79 20.46
N ILE A 115 -2.67 -5.26 20.15
CA ILE A 115 -3.17 -6.62 20.36
C ILE A 115 -3.50 -7.21 19.01
N ASN A 116 -2.70 -8.13 18.50
CA ASN A 116 -2.94 -8.74 17.20
C ASN A 116 -4.23 -9.57 17.17
N PRO A 117 -5.03 -9.52 16.07
CA PRO A 117 -6.22 -10.35 15.94
C PRO A 117 -5.85 -11.84 15.85
N LYS A 118 -6.63 -12.68 16.54
CA LYS A 118 -6.45 -14.15 16.50
C LYS A 118 -6.88 -14.77 15.16
N ARG A 119 -7.80 -14.09 14.46
CA ARG A 119 -8.35 -14.51 13.17
C ARG A 119 -8.22 -13.38 12.16
N ARG A 120 -7.85 -13.72 10.93
CA ARG A 120 -7.59 -12.77 9.83
C ARG A 120 -8.44 -13.08 8.60
N ASN A 121 -9.76 -13.10 8.81
CA ASN A 121 -10.79 -13.14 7.77
C ASN A 121 -11.75 -11.95 7.96
N ALA A 122 -12.52 -11.58 6.93
CA ALA A 122 -13.32 -10.35 6.94
C ALA A 122 -14.26 -10.23 8.15
N ILE A 123 -15.04 -11.28 8.43
CA ILE A 123 -16.05 -11.27 9.49
C ILE A 123 -15.40 -11.14 10.87
N ASP A 124 -14.33 -11.89 11.13
CA ASP A 124 -13.68 -11.86 12.44
C ASP A 124 -12.83 -10.60 12.64
N LEU A 125 -12.23 -10.06 11.57
CA LEU A 125 -11.60 -8.74 11.59
C LEU A 125 -12.64 -7.65 11.90
N TRP A 126 -13.80 -7.70 11.26
CA TRP A 126 -14.91 -6.79 11.55
C TRP A 126 -15.36 -6.89 13.02
N LYS A 127 -15.46 -8.09 13.60
CA LYS A 127 -15.76 -8.23 15.03
C LYS A 127 -14.63 -7.72 15.93
N TYR A 128 -13.39 -7.97 15.54
CA TYR A 128 -12.21 -7.50 16.27
C TYR A 128 -12.24 -5.99 16.43
N THR A 129 -12.59 -5.21 15.39
CA THR A 129 -12.58 -3.75 15.56
C THR A 129 -13.68 -3.19 16.46
N ARG A 130 -14.65 -4.01 16.83
CA ARG A 130 -15.79 -3.60 17.66
C ARG A 130 -15.62 -4.00 19.11
N SER A 131 -14.64 -4.84 19.39
CA SER A 131 -14.47 -5.48 20.70
C SER A 131 -13.05 -5.35 21.26
N ILE A 132 -12.03 -5.23 20.40
CA ILE A 132 -10.63 -5.24 20.81
C ILE A 132 -9.94 -3.92 20.47
N GLU A 133 -9.75 -3.59 19.18
CA GLU A 133 -9.14 -2.33 18.76
C GLU A 133 -9.83 -1.73 17.53
N PRO A 134 -10.25 -0.46 17.55
CA PRO A 134 -11.13 0.12 16.53
C PRO A 134 -10.47 0.34 15.16
N ALA A 135 -9.17 0.10 15.03
CA ALA A 135 -8.36 0.54 13.92
C ALA A 135 -7.49 -0.60 13.36
N PHE A 136 -7.11 -0.48 12.08
CA PHE A 136 -6.30 -1.44 11.35
C PHE A 136 -5.02 -0.82 10.80
N ASN A 137 -3.96 -1.63 10.69
CA ASN A 137 -2.85 -1.29 9.80
C ASN A 137 -3.20 -1.67 8.35
N CYS A 138 -2.33 -1.27 7.42
CA CYS A 138 -2.52 -1.48 5.98
C CYS A 138 -2.80 -2.94 5.59
N ARG A 139 -2.16 -3.90 6.28
CA ARG A 139 -2.36 -5.33 6.02
C ARG A 139 -3.74 -5.82 6.45
N LEU A 140 -4.22 -5.43 7.63
CA LEU A 140 -5.56 -5.82 8.08
C LEU A 140 -6.67 -5.16 7.25
N HIS A 141 -6.47 -3.90 6.85
CA HIS A 141 -7.30 -3.22 5.84
C HIS A 141 -7.40 -4.03 4.56
N SER A 142 -6.24 -4.39 3.99
CA SER A 142 -6.17 -5.12 2.72
C SER A 142 -6.78 -6.53 2.79
N ILE A 143 -6.65 -7.22 3.93
CA ILE A 143 -7.27 -8.55 4.13
C ILE A 143 -8.80 -8.43 4.19
N LEU A 144 -9.33 -7.46 4.93
CA LEU A 144 -10.78 -7.21 4.98
C LEU A 144 -11.30 -6.87 3.58
N LEU A 145 -10.69 -5.89 2.90
CA LEU A 145 -11.10 -5.48 1.56
C LEU A 145 -10.96 -6.63 0.55
N HIS A 146 -9.90 -7.43 0.62
CA HIS A 146 -9.68 -8.59 -0.25
C HIS A 146 -10.88 -9.53 -0.27
N GLU A 147 -11.37 -9.89 0.91
CA GLU A 147 -12.48 -10.83 1.05
C GLU A 147 -13.84 -10.21 0.65
N LEU A 148 -14.06 -8.91 0.90
CA LEU A 148 -15.24 -8.22 0.40
C LEU A 148 -15.26 -8.19 -1.14
N LEU A 149 -14.13 -7.87 -1.78
CA LEU A 149 -13.96 -7.89 -3.23
C LEU A 149 -14.22 -9.30 -3.80
N LEU A 150 -13.62 -10.33 -3.20
CA LEU A 150 -13.87 -11.72 -3.62
C LEU A 150 -15.35 -12.09 -3.49
N SER A 151 -16.03 -11.62 -2.44
CA SER A 151 -17.45 -11.92 -2.23
C SER A 151 -18.35 -11.36 -3.32
N GLU A 152 -17.92 -10.29 -4.01
CA GLU A 152 -18.61 -9.71 -5.16
C GLU A 152 -18.03 -10.20 -6.50
N GLY A 153 -17.28 -11.30 -6.49
CA GLY A 153 -16.73 -11.94 -7.68
C GLY A 153 -15.54 -11.21 -8.29
N ILE A 154 -14.95 -10.25 -7.58
CA ILE A 154 -13.86 -9.41 -8.08
C ILE A 154 -12.52 -10.08 -7.78
N VAL A 155 -11.81 -10.46 -8.84
CA VAL A 155 -10.46 -11.01 -8.75
C VAL A 155 -9.51 -9.91 -8.26
N ASN A 156 -8.82 -10.18 -7.14
CA ASN A 156 -7.85 -9.25 -6.59
C ASN A 156 -6.74 -9.99 -5.82
N ARG A 157 -5.65 -9.28 -5.54
CA ARG A 157 -4.58 -9.70 -4.62
C ARG A 157 -4.37 -8.59 -3.61
N PHE A 158 -3.97 -8.90 -2.39
CA PHE A 158 -3.30 -7.91 -1.55
C PHE A 158 -1.79 -8.06 -1.71
N VAL A 159 -1.11 -6.96 -1.99
CA VAL A 159 0.31 -6.92 -2.38
C VAL A 159 1.06 -6.09 -1.36
N THR A 160 2.11 -6.66 -0.78
CA THR A 160 3.06 -5.90 0.04
C THR A 160 4.03 -5.17 -0.88
N CYS A 161 4.16 -3.87 -0.66
CA CYS A 161 4.97 -2.93 -1.41
C CYS A 161 6.09 -2.46 -0.47
N HIS A 162 7.34 -2.59 -0.89
CA HIS A 162 8.47 -2.45 0.00
C HIS A 162 9.48 -1.39 -0.45
N PRO A 163 10.24 -0.83 0.51
CA PRO A 163 11.37 0.05 0.25
C PRO A 163 12.56 -0.67 -0.41
N ALA A 164 13.48 0.15 -0.92
CA ALA A 164 14.78 -0.29 -1.40
C ALA A 164 15.70 -0.77 -0.25
N ASP A 165 15.63 -0.08 0.88
CA ASP A 165 16.36 -0.43 2.09
C ASP A 165 15.76 -1.68 2.73
N SER A 166 16.56 -2.70 2.95
CA SER A 166 16.13 -3.95 3.59
C SER A 166 15.86 -3.81 5.07
N GLU A 167 16.49 -2.83 5.72
CA GLU A 167 16.35 -2.57 7.14
C GLU A 167 15.13 -1.69 7.43
N ASP A 168 14.54 -1.07 6.40
CA ASP A 168 13.29 -0.34 6.52
C ASP A 168 12.10 -1.32 6.54
N SER A 169 11.62 -1.59 7.75
CA SER A 169 10.45 -2.45 7.99
C SER A 169 9.12 -1.80 7.63
N ASP A 170 9.09 -0.49 7.37
CA ASP A 170 7.88 0.25 7.03
C ASP A 170 7.55 0.03 5.54
N CYS A 171 6.68 -0.96 5.32
CA CYS A 171 6.10 -1.36 4.05
C CYS A 171 4.61 -1.00 4.00
N HIS A 172 4.04 -1.06 2.79
CA HIS A 172 2.62 -0.80 2.60
C HIS A 172 1.90 -1.97 1.95
N VAL A 173 0.70 -2.30 2.40
CA VAL A 173 -0.12 -3.36 1.79
C VAL A 173 -1.37 -2.75 1.20
N VAL A 174 -1.63 -3.02 -0.07
CA VAL A 174 -2.82 -2.55 -0.81
C VAL A 174 -3.45 -3.65 -1.64
N ASN A 175 -4.67 -3.42 -2.11
CA ASN A 175 -5.33 -4.34 -3.04
C ASN A 175 -5.00 -3.97 -4.49
N LEU A 176 -4.70 -4.99 -5.28
CA LEU A 176 -4.59 -4.93 -6.73
C LEU A 176 -5.80 -5.64 -7.34
N VAL A 177 -6.67 -4.86 -7.99
CA VAL A 177 -7.97 -5.30 -8.51
C VAL A 177 -7.88 -5.53 -10.01
N TRP A 178 -8.35 -6.68 -10.50
CA TRP A 178 -8.44 -6.93 -11.94
C TRP A 178 -9.70 -6.29 -12.51
N LEU A 179 -9.53 -5.46 -13.53
CA LEU A 179 -10.60 -4.79 -14.25
C LEU A 179 -10.80 -5.50 -15.60
N PRO A 180 -11.75 -6.45 -15.71
CA PRO A 180 -11.97 -7.19 -16.95
C PRO A 180 -12.40 -6.27 -18.11
N GLU A 181 -13.11 -5.18 -17.83
CA GLU A 181 -13.55 -4.22 -18.83
C GLU A 181 -12.38 -3.46 -19.47
N LEU A 182 -11.27 -3.32 -18.74
CA LEU A 182 -10.05 -2.63 -19.18
C LEU A 182 -8.87 -3.58 -19.45
N GLN A 183 -9.03 -4.87 -19.18
CA GLN A 183 -7.98 -5.90 -19.25
C GLN A 183 -6.69 -5.49 -18.52
N LYS A 184 -6.83 -4.91 -17.33
CA LYS A 184 -5.69 -4.44 -16.53
C LYS A 184 -5.91 -4.55 -15.04
N TRP A 185 -4.82 -4.42 -14.30
CA TRP A 185 -4.82 -4.26 -12.85
C TRP A 185 -4.99 -2.79 -12.45
N ALA A 186 -5.57 -2.54 -11.28
CA ALA A 186 -5.67 -1.23 -10.64
C ALA A 186 -5.33 -1.33 -9.14
N MET A 187 -4.58 -0.37 -8.62
CA MET A 187 -4.26 -0.26 -7.19
C MET A 187 -5.40 0.45 -6.46
N LEU A 188 -5.77 -0.09 -5.30
CA LEU A 188 -6.79 0.46 -4.42
C LEU A 188 -6.32 0.38 -2.95
N ASP A 189 -6.31 1.52 -2.28
CA ASP A 189 -5.76 1.68 -0.94
C ASP A 189 -6.85 2.17 0.04
N SER A 190 -7.48 1.24 0.75
CA SER A 190 -8.47 1.57 1.79
C SER A 190 -7.86 2.06 3.09
N ASP A 191 -6.55 1.91 3.29
CA ASP A 191 -5.87 2.27 4.54
C ASP A 191 -5.50 3.75 4.55
N MET A 192 -4.91 4.23 3.44
CA MET A 192 -4.59 5.64 3.24
C MET A 192 -5.67 6.40 2.43
N ASN A 193 -6.84 5.79 2.25
CA ASN A 193 -8.03 6.40 1.67
C ASN A 193 -7.81 6.96 0.26
N ALA A 194 -7.19 6.20 -0.66
CA ALA A 194 -6.85 6.72 -1.97
C ALA A 194 -6.76 5.68 -3.09
N TRP A 195 -6.77 6.16 -4.33
CA TRP A 195 -6.28 5.42 -5.50
C TRP A 195 -5.51 6.35 -6.44
N ALA A 196 -4.84 5.76 -7.42
CA ALA A 196 -4.04 6.47 -8.41
C ALA A 196 -4.69 6.38 -9.79
N GLU A 197 -4.66 7.48 -10.54
CA GLU A 197 -5.14 7.59 -11.91
C GLU A 197 -4.07 8.20 -12.82
N ASP A 198 -4.19 7.89 -14.12
CA ASP A 198 -3.57 8.71 -15.15
C ASP A 198 -4.33 10.03 -15.37
N GLU A 199 -3.76 10.85 -16.24
CA GLU A 199 -4.28 12.16 -16.63
C GLU A 199 -5.65 12.08 -17.32
N LYS A 200 -6.06 10.89 -17.78
CA LYS A 200 -7.34 10.61 -18.45
C LYS A 200 -8.39 10.04 -17.48
N GLY A 201 -8.04 9.87 -16.20
CA GLY A 201 -8.93 9.27 -15.20
C GLY A 201 -8.94 7.74 -15.22
N THR A 202 -7.97 7.09 -15.89
CA THR A 202 -7.84 5.63 -15.87
C THR A 202 -7.11 5.18 -14.61
N PRO A 203 -7.65 4.24 -13.82
CA PRO A 203 -6.96 3.72 -12.63
C PRO A 203 -5.60 3.10 -12.98
N LEU A 204 -4.60 3.33 -12.14
CA LEU A 204 -3.24 2.83 -12.30
C LEU A 204 -3.00 1.59 -11.43
N SER A 205 -2.29 0.62 -11.98
CA SER A 205 -1.66 -0.47 -11.24
C SER A 205 -0.38 -0.02 -10.51
N LEU A 206 0.11 -0.84 -9.57
CA LEU A 206 1.42 -0.64 -8.94
C LEU A 206 2.57 -0.59 -9.95
N ALA A 207 2.50 -1.43 -11.00
CA ALA A 207 3.50 -1.43 -12.08
C ALA A 207 3.52 -0.09 -12.83
N GLU A 208 2.35 0.43 -13.21
CA GLU A 208 2.27 1.72 -13.90
C GLU A 208 2.67 2.90 -13.01
N MET A 209 2.31 2.85 -11.72
CA MET A 209 2.79 3.84 -10.74
C MET A 209 4.31 3.85 -10.68
N ARG A 210 4.96 2.69 -10.57
CA ARG A 210 6.41 2.56 -10.54
C ARG A 210 7.07 3.18 -11.78
N GLU A 211 6.59 2.85 -12.98
CA GLU A 211 7.14 3.38 -14.23
C GLU A 211 6.91 4.90 -14.33
N ARG A 212 5.76 5.41 -13.91
CA ARG A 212 5.49 6.86 -13.89
C ARG A 212 6.44 7.61 -12.96
N TYR A 213 6.76 7.06 -11.79
CA TYR A 213 7.78 7.66 -10.91
C TYR A 213 9.17 7.68 -11.53
N ILE A 214 9.59 6.59 -12.21
CA ILE A 214 10.88 6.53 -12.93
C ILE A 214 10.93 7.60 -14.03
N ASP A 215 9.89 7.66 -14.86
CA ASP A 215 9.81 8.50 -16.04
C ASP A 215 9.52 9.99 -15.72
N GLY A 216 9.16 10.30 -14.47
CA GLY A 216 8.69 11.62 -14.07
C GLY A 216 7.33 11.99 -14.64
N ARG A 217 6.49 11.00 -14.97
CA ARG A 217 5.10 11.20 -15.44
C ARG A 217 4.17 11.49 -14.28
N GLU A 218 3.10 12.25 -14.55
CA GLU A 218 2.11 12.64 -13.55
C GLU A 218 1.41 11.41 -12.95
N ILE A 219 1.07 11.47 -11.66
CA ILE A 219 0.13 10.54 -11.03
C ILE A 219 -0.93 11.38 -10.34
N VAL A 220 -2.18 11.19 -10.74
CA VAL A 220 -3.32 11.88 -10.14
C VAL A 220 -3.86 11.01 -9.01
N TYR A 221 -3.65 11.43 -7.76
CA TYR A 221 -4.21 10.74 -6.61
C TYR A 221 -5.62 11.25 -6.31
N ARG A 222 -6.53 10.31 -6.07
CA ARG A 222 -7.94 10.60 -5.76
C ARG A 222 -8.26 10.11 -4.36
N PRO A 223 -8.96 10.90 -3.54
CA PRO A 223 -9.33 10.47 -2.21
C PRO A 223 -10.55 9.54 -2.25
N LEU A 224 -10.52 8.44 -1.49
CA LEU A 224 -11.66 7.57 -1.28
C LEU A 224 -12.76 8.27 -0.49
N LEU A 225 -12.38 9.02 0.53
CA LEU A 225 -13.29 9.76 1.40
C LEU A 225 -13.28 11.25 1.04
N ASN A 226 -14.34 11.96 1.41
CA ASN A 226 -14.39 13.42 1.25
C ASN A 226 -13.48 14.09 2.30
N SER A 227 -12.18 14.12 2.03
CA SER A 227 -11.16 14.78 2.86
C SER A 227 -10.22 15.61 2.01
N ASP A 228 -9.80 16.77 2.54
CA ASP A 228 -8.78 17.63 1.95
C ASP A 228 -7.38 17.00 2.10
N ASN A 229 -7.10 15.95 1.32
CA ASN A 229 -5.79 15.31 1.27
C ASN A 229 -4.90 15.99 0.23
N ASP A 230 -3.80 16.63 0.66
CA ASP A 230 -2.83 17.24 -0.25
C ASP A 230 -1.87 16.23 -0.93
N PHE A 231 -1.96 14.95 -0.52
CA PHE A 231 -1.18 13.81 -1.02
C PHE A 231 0.35 14.02 -1.02
N VAL A 232 0.87 15.02 -0.32
CA VAL A 232 2.30 15.36 -0.35
C VAL A 232 3.13 14.25 0.30
N TYR A 233 2.74 13.83 1.51
CA TYR A 233 3.32 12.67 2.18
C TYR A 233 3.09 11.38 1.37
N TYR A 234 1.86 11.16 0.89
CA TYR A 234 1.47 9.97 0.13
C TYR A 234 2.34 9.76 -1.12
N ARG A 235 2.66 10.85 -1.82
CA ARG A 235 3.57 10.83 -2.98
C ARG A 235 4.98 10.37 -2.61
N ALA A 236 5.52 10.81 -1.48
CA ALA A 236 6.82 10.38 -1.00
C ALA A 236 6.80 8.93 -0.53
N TYR A 237 5.72 8.54 0.16
CA TYR A 237 5.51 7.18 0.68
C TYR A 237 5.41 6.14 -0.44
N TRP A 238 4.72 6.45 -1.54
CA TRP A 238 4.69 5.56 -2.70
C TRP A 238 6.02 5.50 -3.44
N ALA A 239 6.73 6.62 -3.61
CA ALA A 239 8.06 6.58 -4.20
C ALA A 239 9.00 5.65 -3.41
N LYS A 240 8.88 5.64 -2.07
CA LYS A 240 9.60 4.72 -1.18
C LYS A 240 9.22 3.26 -1.45
N ASN A 241 7.93 2.93 -1.45
CA ASN A 241 7.42 1.55 -1.40
C ASN A 241 7.24 0.86 -2.76
N LEU A 242 7.60 1.48 -3.88
CA LEU A 242 7.47 0.89 -5.23
C LEU A 242 8.73 0.14 -5.70
N TYR A 243 9.61 -0.27 -4.78
CA TYR A 243 10.91 -0.86 -5.15
C TYR A 243 10.83 -2.37 -5.41
N ARG A 244 10.24 -3.12 -4.48
CA ARG A 244 9.98 -4.57 -4.63
C ARG A 244 8.57 -4.90 -4.14
N PHE A 245 8.00 -5.97 -4.66
CA PHE A 245 6.63 -6.37 -4.37
C PHE A 245 6.57 -7.82 -3.98
N ASP A 246 5.64 -8.16 -3.09
CA ASP A 246 5.35 -9.56 -2.82
C ASP A 246 3.87 -9.82 -2.61
N THR A 247 3.42 -11.01 -2.99
CA THR A 247 2.07 -11.49 -2.71
C THR A 247 2.03 -13.02 -2.68
N TRP A 248 0.95 -13.58 -2.14
CA TRP A 248 0.74 -15.03 -2.11
C TRP A 248 0.57 -15.60 -3.52
N GLU A 249 1.19 -16.76 -3.79
CA GLU A 249 0.97 -17.47 -5.07
C GLU A 249 -0.48 -17.95 -5.18
N THR A 250 -1.01 -18.55 -4.10
CA THR A 250 -2.43 -18.89 -4.01
C THR A 250 -3.12 -17.98 -2.99
N THR A 251 -4.21 -17.32 -3.40
CA THR A 251 -5.02 -16.44 -2.55
C THR A 251 -6.50 -16.79 -2.58
N GLY A 252 -7.27 -16.29 -1.62
CA GLY A 252 -8.70 -16.54 -1.44
C GLY A 252 -9.14 -16.17 -0.02
N TYR A 253 -10.32 -16.64 0.40
CA TYR A 253 -10.82 -16.38 1.75
C TYR A 253 -9.97 -17.04 2.84
N GLY A 254 -9.75 -16.33 3.94
CA GLY A 254 -8.99 -16.79 5.10
C GLY A 254 -7.52 -17.01 4.82
N ARG A 255 -6.94 -16.30 3.84
CA ARG A 255 -5.57 -16.56 3.37
C ARG A 255 -4.53 -16.50 4.50
N GLU A 256 -4.68 -15.56 5.42
CA GLU A 256 -3.80 -15.39 6.59
C GLU A 256 -4.44 -15.85 7.90
N ASP A 257 -5.48 -16.69 7.82
CA ASP A 257 -6.31 -17.11 8.96
C ASP A 257 -6.04 -18.57 9.42
N ASN A 258 -4.85 -19.10 9.12
CA ASN A 258 -4.49 -20.50 9.29
C ASN A 258 -5.51 -21.46 8.65
N ASN A 259 -6.13 -21.06 7.54
CA ASN A 259 -7.14 -21.86 6.85
C ASN A 259 -6.48 -23.15 6.28
N PRO A 260 -7.01 -24.35 6.61
CA PRO A 260 -6.48 -25.63 6.12
C PRO A 260 -6.36 -25.73 4.60
N ALA A 261 -7.17 -24.98 3.84
CA ALA A 261 -7.11 -24.91 2.38
C ALA A 261 -5.73 -24.47 1.82
N TYR A 262 -4.92 -23.78 2.64
CA TYR A 262 -3.59 -23.28 2.26
C TYR A 262 -2.42 -23.98 2.95
N ARG A 263 -2.64 -25.09 3.69
CA ARG A 263 -1.59 -25.76 4.49
C ARG A 263 -0.30 -26.06 3.69
N ASN A 264 -0.44 -26.44 2.43
CA ASN A 264 0.67 -26.75 1.52
C ASN A 264 0.81 -25.72 0.38
N LYS A 265 0.24 -24.52 0.55
CA LYS A 265 0.23 -23.45 -0.47
C LYS A 265 0.85 -22.18 0.08
N ASN A 266 1.95 -22.31 0.81
CA ASN A 266 2.62 -21.22 1.52
C ASN A 266 3.57 -20.38 0.64
N ARG A 267 3.68 -20.67 -0.66
CA ARG A 267 4.58 -19.94 -1.55
C ARG A 267 4.20 -18.46 -1.63
N HIS A 268 5.21 -17.61 -1.49
CA HIS A 268 5.11 -16.17 -1.58
C HIS A 268 5.96 -15.68 -2.75
N ILE A 269 5.36 -15.08 -3.76
CA ILE A 269 6.09 -14.63 -4.94
C ILE A 269 6.64 -13.24 -4.66
N VAL A 270 7.93 -13.03 -4.91
CA VAL A 270 8.64 -11.78 -4.61
C VAL A 270 9.24 -11.24 -5.91
N LEU A 271 8.66 -10.14 -6.42
CA LEU A 271 9.19 -9.41 -7.56
C LEU A 271 10.27 -8.44 -7.10
N VAL A 272 11.49 -8.61 -7.62
CA VAL A 272 12.65 -7.78 -7.32
C VAL A 272 13.30 -7.28 -8.61
N PRO A 273 13.95 -6.10 -8.59
CA PRO A 273 14.74 -5.63 -9.72
C PRO A 273 15.93 -6.56 -9.99
N SER A 274 16.38 -6.64 -11.25
CA SER A 274 17.58 -7.42 -11.58
C SER A 274 18.80 -6.91 -10.82
N GLY A 275 19.67 -7.83 -10.40
CA GLY A 275 20.85 -7.49 -9.59
C GLY A 275 20.53 -7.08 -8.16
N PHE A 276 19.29 -7.24 -7.68
CA PHE A 276 18.97 -7.10 -6.26
C PHE A 276 19.80 -8.08 -5.43
N LYS A 277 20.58 -7.54 -4.49
CA LYS A 277 21.46 -8.31 -3.58
C LYS A 277 20.93 -8.33 -2.15
N GLY A 278 19.60 -8.22 -1.98
CA GLY A 278 19.01 -8.12 -0.66
C GLY A 278 19.18 -9.38 0.20
N PHE A 279 18.79 -9.19 1.45
CA PHE A 279 18.72 -10.14 2.55
C PHE A 279 18.09 -11.50 2.23
N GLU A 280 18.35 -12.46 3.12
CA GLU A 280 17.73 -13.78 3.08
C GLU A 280 16.21 -13.65 3.23
N LEU A 281 15.49 -14.10 2.20
CA LEU A 281 14.05 -14.21 2.23
C LEU A 281 13.65 -15.53 2.92
N PRO A 282 12.45 -15.61 3.52
CA PRO A 282 11.95 -16.86 4.05
C PRO A 282 11.99 -18.02 3.03
N ASP A 283 12.18 -19.26 3.47
CA ASP A 283 12.30 -20.45 2.60
C ASP A 283 11.13 -20.66 1.62
N HIS A 284 9.96 -20.12 1.95
CA HIS A 284 8.76 -20.21 1.11
C HIS A 284 8.65 -19.08 0.06
N SER A 285 9.62 -18.16 0.02
CA SER A 285 9.70 -17.09 -0.96
C SER A 285 10.24 -17.59 -2.30
N VAL A 286 9.62 -17.10 -3.37
CA VAL A 286 9.97 -17.42 -4.75
C VAL A 286 10.33 -16.13 -5.45
N LEU A 287 11.62 -15.92 -5.67
CA LEU A 287 12.11 -14.70 -6.30
C LEU A 287 11.89 -14.73 -7.81
N THR A 288 11.45 -13.61 -8.33
CA THR A 288 11.30 -13.36 -9.77
C THR A 288 11.77 -11.95 -10.10
N THR A 289 12.42 -11.79 -11.24
CA THR A 289 12.67 -10.50 -11.88
C THR A 289 11.70 -10.27 -13.05
N ASP A 290 10.86 -11.26 -13.40
CA ASP A 290 9.90 -11.21 -14.49
C ASP A 290 8.60 -10.50 -14.06
N ALA A 291 8.57 -9.19 -14.28
CA ALA A 291 7.39 -8.36 -14.03
C ALA A 291 6.19 -8.74 -14.92
N SER A 292 6.42 -9.20 -16.16
CA SER A 292 5.33 -9.60 -17.05
C SER A 292 4.58 -10.81 -16.51
N ARG A 293 5.29 -11.79 -15.93
CA ARG A 293 4.68 -12.93 -15.25
C ARG A 293 4.05 -12.53 -13.92
N PHE A 294 4.70 -11.66 -13.14
CA PHE A 294 4.17 -11.22 -11.85
C PHE A 294 2.85 -10.44 -11.99
N TRP A 295 2.77 -9.53 -12.96
CA TRP A 295 1.59 -8.72 -13.25
C TRP A 295 0.65 -9.32 -14.30
N ALA A 296 0.85 -10.59 -14.66
CA ALA A 296 0.01 -11.28 -15.64
C ALA A 296 -1.47 -11.20 -15.25
N ALA A 297 -2.33 -11.14 -16.27
CA ALA A 297 -3.77 -11.27 -16.11
C ALA A 297 -4.10 -12.56 -15.34
N PRO A 298 -5.16 -12.58 -14.52
CA PRO A 298 -5.60 -13.79 -13.87
C PRO A 298 -5.98 -14.84 -14.92
N GLN A 299 -5.50 -16.07 -14.74
CA GLN A 299 -5.92 -17.21 -15.55
C GLN A 299 -7.24 -17.75 -14.97
N ASN A 300 -8.19 -18.04 -15.86
CA ASN A 300 -9.52 -18.56 -15.50
C ASN A 300 -9.47 -20.01 -14.99
#